data_AF-A0AAV6W979-F1
#
_entry.id   AF-A0AAV6W979-F1
#
_cell.length_a   1.000
_cell.length_b   1.000
_cell.length_c   1.000
_cell.angle_alpha   90.00
_cell.angle_beta   90.00
_cell.angle_gamma   90.00
#
_symmetry.space_group_name_H-M   'P 1'
#
loop_
_entity.id
_entity.type
_entity.pdbx_description
1 polymer ?
#
loop_
_entity_poly.entity_id
_entity_poly.type
_entity_poly.pdbx_seq_one_letter_code
_entity_poly.pdbx_strand_id
1 'polypeptide(L)'
;MVEFKDVIMDGRRDQVYIVMEYLETDLKRYIKLKKEKSLGVSEVKSLMKQLLEGVKFLHENGVMHRDLKPSNLLMNGDQLKICDFGLSREFGSKSGSYTPGVGTRWYRTPELLIHRANKHYSSAIDMLSVGCIMAELVLKEVLFKGGSEIDQLSKIHRILGSPNHDVASSSSSQLNLLRRMILGDTSCRRAPELLTELGFDLLSKLLAYDPNERITAEDALRHGWFVEFDSYSCSEFDSILDYYRLVLY
;
A
#
# COMPACT_ATOMS: atom_id res chain seq x y z
N MET A 1 -11.64 0.46 -10.10
CA MET A 1 -11.08 -0.78 -10.68
C MET A 1 -11.00 -0.63 -12.19
N VAL A 2 -10.15 -1.41 -12.86
CA VAL A 2 -10.10 -1.44 -14.34
C VAL A 2 -11.41 -1.99 -14.90
N GLU A 3 -11.95 -1.32 -15.91
CA GLU A 3 -13.21 -1.74 -16.55
C GLU A 3 -12.99 -2.95 -17.46
N PHE A 4 -13.78 -3.99 -17.27
CA PHE A 4 -13.88 -5.12 -18.18
C PHE A 4 -14.78 -4.75 -19.37
N LYS A 5 -14.31 -5.01 -20.59
CA LYS A 5 -15.02 -4.63 -21.82
C LYS A 5 -15.59 -5.84 -22.56
N ASP A 6 -14.81 -6.90 -22.76
CA ASP A 6 -15.25 -8.05 -23.54
C ASP A 6 -14.37 -9.30 -23.32
N VAL A 7 -14.87 -10.48 -23.73
CA VAL A 7 -14.06 -11.71 -23.88
C VAL A 7 -14.11 -12.16 -25.34
N ILE A 8 -12.94 -12.32 -25.95
CA ILE A 8 -12.81 -12.85 -27.31
C ILE A 8 -12.25 -14.27 -27.22
N MET A 9 -12.94 -15.23 -27.84
CA MET A 9 -12.49 -16.62 -27.93
C MET A 9 -11.96 -16.90 -29.34
N ASP A 10 -10.69 -17.26 -29.45
CA ASP A 10 -10.12 -17.76 -30.70
C ASP A 10 -10.24 -19.29 -30.74
N GLY A 11 -11.35 -19.77 -31.32
CA GLY A 11 -11.62 -21.19 -31.46
C GLY A 11 -10.64 -21.96 -32.35
N ARG A 12 -9.74 -21.28 -33.09
CA ARG A 12 -8.69 -21.94 -33.86
C ARG A 12 -7.42 -22.21 -33.04
N ARG A 13 -7.17 -21.39 -32.02
CA ARG A 13 -5.97 -21.48 -31.17
C ARG A 13 -6.27 -21.96 -29.75
N ASP A 14 -7.53 -22.21 -29.42
CA ASP A 14 -7.99 -22.53 -28.06
C ASP A 14 -7.51 -21.49 -27.04
N GLN A 15 -7.60 -20.22 -27.42
CA GLN A 15 -7.12 -19.08 -26.63
C GLN A 15 -8.26 -18.15 -26.26
N VAL A 16 -8.27 -17.72 -25.00
CA VAL A 16 -9.20 -16.74 -24.46
C VAL A 16 -8.47 -15.41 -24.25
N TYR A 17 -9.03 -14.36 -24.81
CA TYR A 17 -8.54 -12.99 -24.70
C TYR A 17 -9.52 -12.16 -23.88
N ILE A 18 -9.02 -11.51 -22.84
CA ILE A 18 -9.82 -10.61 -21.98
C ILE A 18 -9.52 -9.17 -22.40
N VAL A 19 -10.55 -8.47 -22.88
CA VAL A 19 -10.46 -7.07 -23.30
C VAL A 19 -10.85 -6.19 -22.12
N MET A 20 -9.95 -5.27 -21.77
CA MET A 20 -10.11 -4.35 -20.64
C MET A 20 -9.83 -2.92 -21.07
N GLU A 21 -10.21 -1.96 -20.23
CA GLU A 21 -9.73 -0.59 -20.34
C GLU A 21 -8.20 -0.52 -20.35
N TYR A 22 -7.68 0.33 -21.23
CA TYR A 22 -6.25 0.62 -21.32
C TYR A 22 -5.88 1.77 -20.37
N LEU A 23 -4.79 1.59 -19.64
CA LEU A 23 -4.16 2.62 -18.82
C LEU A 23 -2.67 2.70 -19.21
N GLU A 24 -2.11 3.91 -19.17
CA GLU A 24 -0.81 4.21 -19.78
C GLU A 24 0.38 3.54 -19.08
N THR A 25 0.31 3.38 -17.77
CA THR A 25 1.41 2.83 -16.96
C THR A 25 0.88 2.07 -15.75
N ASP A 26 1.75 1.33 -15.09
CA ASP A 26 1.53 0.84 -13.72
C ASP A 26 2.26 1.71 -12.69
N LEU A 27 1.86 1.60 -11.43
CA LEU A 27 2.43 2.37 -10.32
C LEU A 27 3.91 2.04 -10.08
N LYS A 28 4.34 0.80 -10.34
CA LYS A 28 5.75 0.40 -10.21
C LYS A 28 6.64 1.21 -11.17
N ARG A 29 6.21 1.32 -12.42
CA ARG A 29 6.89 2.14 -13.44
C ARG A 29 6.78 3.62 -13.09
N TYR A 30 5.63 4.07 -12.57
CA TYR A 30 5.44 5.44 -12.12
C TYR A 30 6.43 5.87 -11.03
N ILE A 31 6.55 5.08 -9.96
CA ILE A 31 7.49 5.31 -8.85
C ILE A 31 8.94 5.35 -9.38
N LYS A 32 9.29 4.46 -10.31
CA LYS A 32 10.62 4.42 -10.93
C LYS A 32 10.93 5.68 -11.74
N LEU A 33 9.97 6.19 -12.50
CA LEU A 33 10.14 7.43 -13.30
C LEU A 33 10.24 8.67 -12.40
N LYS A 34 9.49 8.71 -11.30
CA LYS A 34 9.54 9.76 -10.28
C LYS A 34 10.74 9.61 -9.32
N LYS A 35 11.72 8.76 -9.64
CA LYS A 35 12.94 8.65 -8.83
C LYS A 35 13.72 9.98 -8.81
N GLU A 36 13.76 10.69 -9.93
CA GLU A 36 14.46 11.97 -10.09
C GLU A 36 13.67 13.17 -9.50
N LYS A 37 12.35 13.21 -9.69
CA LYS A 37 11.43 14.20 -9.08
C LYS A 37 10.57 13.51 -8.03
N SER A 38 10.82 13.75 -6.75
CA SER A 38 10.03 13.17 -5.66
C SER A 38 8.54 13.43 -5.82
N LEU A 39 7.74 12.42 -5.49
CA LEU A 39 6.28 12.57 -5.36
C LEU A 39 6.00 13.60 -4.26
N GLY A 40 5.06 14.51 -4.52
CA GLY A 40 4.59 15.44 -3.50
C GLY A 40 3.71 14.76 -2.47
N VAL A 41 3.55 15.35 -1.28
CA VAL A 41 2.67 14.81 -0.22
C VAL A 41 1.24 14.64 -0.74
N SER A 42 0.71 15.66 -1.42
CA SER A 42 -0.64 15.63 -1.97
C SER A 42 -0.83 14.52 -3.01
N GLU A 43 0.22 14.23 -3.78
CA GLU A 43 0.22 13.15 -4.79
C GLU A 43 0.18 11.78 -4.11
N VAL A 44 1.01 11.56 -3.09
CA VAL A 44 0.99 10.32 -2.30
C VAL A 44 -0.38 10.14 -1.60
N LYS A 45 -0.92 11.20 -0.97
CA LYS A 45 -2.26 11.18 -0.35
C LYS A 45 -3.34 10.83 -1.37
N SER A 46 -3.31 11.43 -2.56
CA SER A 46 -4.29 11.15 -3.63
C SER A 46 -4.24 9.69 -4.07
N LEU A 47 -3.04 9.16 -4.36
CA LEU A 47 -2.88 7.76 -4.79
C LEU A 47 -3.31 6.77 -3.69
N MET A 48 -2.96 7.07 -2.43
CA MET A 48 -3.36 6.25 -1.28
C MET A 48 -4.88 6.26 -1.07
N LYS A 49 -5.53 7.41 -1.23
CA LYS A 49 -6.99 7.52 -1.11
C LYS A 49 -7.69 6.70 -2.19
N GLN A 50 -7.27 6.81 -3.45
CA GLN A 50 -7.84 6.03 -4.56
C GLN A 50 -7.62 4.51 -4.39
N LEU A 51 -6.44 4.11 -3.90
CA LEU A 51 -6.16 2.72 -3.58
C LEU A 51 -7.08 2.21 -2.47
N LEU A 52 -7.21 2.94 -1.36
CA LEU A 52 -8.07 2.59 -0.24
C LEU A 52 -9.55 2.56 -0.62
N GLU A 53 -10.03 3.49 -1.46
CA GLU A 53 -11.39 3.47 -2.02
C GLU A 53 -11.64 2.20 -2.85
N GLY A 54 -10.69 1.82 -3.70
CA GLY A 54 -10.77 0.57 -4.46
C GLY A 54 -10.75 -0.68 -3.58
N VAL A 55 -9.92 -0.70 -2.54
CA VAL A 55 -9.85 -1.82 -1.58
C VAL A 55 -11.12 -1.90 -0.73
N LYS A 56 -11.63 -0.76 -0.25
CA LYS A 56 -12.91 -0.67 0.46
C LYS A 56 -14.03 -1.27 -0.39
N PHE A 57 -14.14 -0.84 -1.66
CA PHE A 57 -15.14 -1.37 -2.58
C PHE A 57 -15.05 -2.91 -2.70
N LEU A 58 -13.85 -3.47 -2.83
CA LEU A 58 -13.67 -4.92 -2.89
C LEU A 58 -14.13 -5.60 -1.60
N HIS A 59 -13.72 -5.07 -0.45
CA HIS A 59 -14.04 -5.65 0.86
C HIS A 59 -15.54 -5.59 1.18
N GLU A 60 -16.22 -4.50 0.83
CA GLU A 60 -17.68 -4.36 0.96
C GLU A 60 -18.46 -5.35 0.08
N ASN A 61 -17.89 -5.73 -1.07
CA ASN A 61 -18.45 -6.74 -1.97
C ASN A 61 -17.95 -8.17 -1.66
N GLY A 62 -17.31 -8.38 -0.52
CA GLY A 62 -16.89 -9.71 -0.08
C GLY A 62 -15.68 -10.28 -0.82
N VAL A 63 -14.89 -9.44 -1.51
CA VAL A 63 -13.74 -9.85 -2.33
C VAL A 63 -12.43 -9.45 -1.66
N MET A 64 -11.49 -10.39 -1.54
CA MET A 64 -10.08 -10.13 -1.23
C MET A 64 -9.26 -10.13 -2.51
N HIS A 65 -8.33 -9.18 -2.64
CA HIS A 65 -7.45 -9.14 -3.80
C HIS A 65 -6.26 -10.10 -3.69
N ARG A 66 -5.59 -10.14 -2.52
CA ARG A 66 -4.52 -11.09 -2.15
C ARG A 66 -3.18 -10.95 -2.88
N ASP A 67 -3.06 -10.01 -3.81
CA ASP A 67 -1.84 -9.76 -4.58
C ASP A 67 -1.70 -8.27 -4.93
N LEU A 68 -2.11 -7.39 -4.01
CA LEU A 68 -1.90 -5.96 -4.15
C LEU A 68 -0.40 -5.66 -4.15
N LYS A 69 0.04 -5.03 -5.23
CA LYS A 69 1.41 -4.58 -5.45
C LYS A 69 1.41 -3.48 -6.52
N PRO A 70 2.42 -2.61 -6.59
CA PRO A 70 2.45 -1.49 -7.54
C PRO A 70 2.31 -1.89 -9.02
N SER A 71 2.69 -3.11 -9.43
CA SER A 71 2.48 -3.56 -10.82
C SER A 71 1.03 -3.93 -11.14
N ASN A 72 0.18 -4.11 -10.12
CA ASN A 72 -1.25 -4.43 -10.26
C ASN A 72 -2.13 -3.19 -10.01
N LEU A 73 -1.50 -2.01 -9.94
CA LEU A 73 -2.15 -0.72 -9.84
C LEU A 73 -1.83 0.04 -11.12
N LEU A 74 -2.81 0.13 -12.01
CA LEU A 74 -2.67 0.84 -13.27
C LEU A 74 -2.99 2.33 -13.09
N MET A 75 -2.36 3.15 -13.91
CA MET A 75 -2.47 4.60 -13.85
C MET A 75 -2.66 5.23 -15.23
N ASN A 76 -3.48 6.28 -15.26
CA ASN A 76 -3.62 7.19 -16.38
C ASN A 76 -3.69 8.63 -15.83
N GLY A 77 -2.63 9.40 -16.03
CA GLY A 77 -2.42 10.65 -15.27
C GLY A 77 -2.46 10.39 -13.76
N ASP A 78 -3.33 11.10 -13.05
CA ASP A 78 -3.50 10.99 -11.60
C ASP A 78 -4.53 9.93 -11.18
N GLN A 79 -5.18 9.25 -12.13
CA GLN A 79 -6.17 8.21 -11.83
C GLN A 79 -5.49 6.86 -11.62
N LEU A 80 -5.77 6.23 -10.48
CA LEU A 80 -5.28 4.90 -10.11
C LEU A 80 -6.43 3.87 -10.13
N LYS A 81 -6.21 2.73 -10.77
CA LYS A 81 -7.16 1.62 -10.84
C LYS A 81 -6.49 0.29 -10.49
N ILE A 82 -7.11 -0.44 -9.58
CA ILE A 82 -6.73 -1.82 -9.22
C ILE A 82 -7.05 -2.75 -10.39
N CYS A 83 -6.10 -3.63 -10.75
CA CYS A 83 -6.21 -4.64 -11.80
C CYS A 83 -5.68 -6.01 -11.33
N ASP A 84 -5.76 -7.02 -12.21
CA ASP A 84 -5.24 -8.38 -12.00
C ASP A 84 -5.87 -9.11 -10.78
N PHE A 85 -7.10 -9.57 -11.00
CA PHE A 85 -7.87 -10.37 -10.05
C PHE A 85 -7.56 -11.87 -10.12
N GLY A 86 -6.45 -12.28 -10.76
CA GLY A 86 -6.13 -13.69 -11.00
C GLY A 86 -5.94 -14.53 -9.72
N LEU A 87 -5.70 -13.87 -8.59
CA LEU A 87 -5.58 -14.49 -7.26
C LEU A 87 -6.71 -14.11 -6.29
N SER A 88 -7.66 -13.28 -6.74
CA SER A 88 -8.75 -12.76 -5.92
C SER A 88 -9.73 -13.87 -5.53
N ARG A 89 -10.36 -13.72 -4.36
CA ARG A 89 -11.36 -14.67 -3.87
C ARG A 89 -12.46 -13.99 -3.07
N GLU A 90 -13.65 -14.57 -3.17
CA GLU A 90 -14.75 -14.32 -2.24
C GLU A 90 -14.39 -14.80 -0.83
N PHE A 91 -14.87 -14.09 0.18
CA PHE A 91 -14.75 -14.47 1.58
C PHE A 91 -15.32 -15.89 1.80
N GLY A 92 -14.56 -16.75 2.48
CA GLY A 92 -15.02 -18.11 2.85
C GLY A 92 -15.02 -19.15 1.72
N SER A 93 -14.59 -18.82 0.50
CA SER A 93 -14.54 -19.78 -0.60
C SER A 93 -13.54 -20.93 -0.33
N LYS A 94 -14.05 -22.17 -0.34
CA LYS A 94 -13.28 -23.40 -0.06
C LYS A 94 -12.43 -23.88 -1.25
N SER A 95 -12.54 -23.25 -2.42
CA SER A 95 -12.03 -23.79 -3.69
C SER A 95 -10.66 -23.21 -4.08
N GLY A 96 -9.75 -24.10 -4.48
CA GLY A 96 -8.47 -23.78 -5.13
C GLY A 96 -7.24 -24.03 -4.26
N SER A 97 -6.40 -24.98 -4.70
CA SER A 97 -5.03 -25.18 -4.21
C SER A 97 -4.16 -23.95 -4.54
N TYR A 98 -3.27 -23.59 -3.63
CA TYR A 98 -2.20 -22.63 -3.90
C TYR A 98 -1.23 -23.22 -4.93
N THR A 99 -0.86 -22.46 -5.95
CA THR A 99 0.37 -22.73 -6.70
C THR A 99 1.54 -22.10 -5.92
N PRO A 100 2.42 -22.89 -5.28
CA PRO A 100 3.55 -22.35 -4.55
C PRO A 100 4.54 -21.68 -5.53
N GLY A 101 5.02 -20.48 -5.20
CA GLY A 101 6.34 -20.04 -5.68
C GLY A 101 6.41 -19.22 -6.98
N VAL A 102 5.31 -18.85 -7.62
CA VAL A 102 5.35 -17.94 -8.78
C VAL A 102 4.80 -16.57 -8.38
N GLY A 103 5.68 -15.56 -8.26
CA GLY A 103 5.28 -14.18 -8.00
C GLY A 103 6.12 -13.44 -6.95
N THR A 104 6.03 -12.11 -6.96
CA THR A 104 6.73 -11.21 -6.04
C THR A 104 6.13 -11.30 -4.63
N ARG A 105 6.89 -11.80 -3.67
CA ARG A 105 6.44 -12.05 -2.27
C ARG A 105 6.51 -10.83 -1.34
N TRP A 106 6.97 -9.69 -1.84
CA TRP A 106 7.36 -8.52 -1.04
C TRP A 106 6.22 -7.80 -0.31
N TYR A 107 4.97 -8.02 -0.74
CA TYR A 107 3.76 -7.40 -0.17
C TYR A 107 2.90 -8.39 0.61
N ARG A 108 3.35 -9.64 0.76
CA ARG A 108 2.60 -10.71 1.44
C ARG A 108 2.69 -10.56 2.95
N THR A 109 1.59 -10.88 3.62
CA THR A 109 1.48 -10.78 5.08
C THR A 109 2.12 -11.97 5.80
N PRO A 110 2.52 -11.82 7.08
CA PRO A 110 3.06 -12.91 7.88
C PRO A 110 2.15 -14.14 7.91
N GLU A 111 0.85 -13.95 8.12
CA GLU A 111 -0.14 -15.01 8.17
C GLU A 111 -0.28 -15.75 6.83
N LEU A 112 -0.14 -15.04 5.70
CA LEU A 112 -0.13 -15.67 4.37
C LEU A 112 1.14 -16.49 4.13
N LEU A 113 2.28 -16.04 4.65
CA LEU A 113 3.58 -16.74 4.56
C LEU A 113 3.63 -17.98 5.46
N ILE A 114 3.10 -17.89 6.68
CA ILE A 114 3.12 -18.97 7.68
C ILE A 114 2.04 -20.02 7.40
N HIS A 115 0.79 -19.58 7.17
CA HIS A 115 -0.37 -20.46 7.22
C HIS A 115 -1.00 -20.73 5.85
N ARG A 116 -0.20 -20.95 4.80
CA ARG A 116 -0.68 -21.10 3.41
C ARG A 116 -1.87 -22.06 3.21
N ALA A 117 -2.01 -23.10 4.05
CA ALA A 117 -3.10 -24.08 3.94
C ALA A 117 -4.40 -23.64 4.64
N ASN A 118 -4.35 -22.59 5.46
CA ASN A 118 -5.48 -22.16 6.27
C ASN A 118 -6.37 -21.24 5.43
N LYS A 119 -7.63 -21.65 5.20
CA LYS A 119 -8.53 -20.97 4.24
C LYS A 119 -9.27 -19.78 4.84
N HIS A 120 -9.02 -19.46 6.10
CA HIS A 120 -9.68 -18.40 6.86
C HIS A 120 -8.81 -17.15 6.96
N TYR A 121 -8.45 -16.56 5.81
CA TYR A 121 -7.86 -15.23 5.81
C TYR A 121 -8.97 -14.18 5.84
N SER A 122 -8.75 -13.11 6.59
CA SER A 122 -9.59 -11.92 6.56
C SER A 122 -9.12 -10.95 5.47
N SER A 123 -9.97 -9.98 5.13
CA SER A 123 -9.64 -8.84 4.27
C SER A 123 -8.43 -8.03 4.74
N ALA A 124 -8.03 -8.19 6.01
CA ALA A 124 -6.84 -7.56 6.58
C ALA A 124 -5.54 -7.90 5.82
N ILE A 125 -5.47 -9.02 5.10
CA ILE A 125 -4.27 -9.35 4.31
C ILE A 125 -3.95 -8.29 3.25
N ASP A 126 -4.97 -7.70 2.65
CA ASP A 126 -4.81 -6.64 1.64
C ASP A 126 -4.27 -5.35 2.30
N MET A 127 -4.62 -5.10 3.56
CA MET A 127 -4.27 -3.86 4.26
C MET A 127 -2.77 -3.74 4.56
N LEU A 128 -2.07 -4.84 4.83
CA LEU A 128 -0.61 -4.82 4.97
C LEU A 128 0.07 -4.59 3.62
N SER A 129 -0.47 -5.17 2.54
CA SER A 129 0.02 -4.88 1.19
C SER A 129 -0.15 -3.38 0.85
N VAL A 130 -1.27 -2.77 1.24
CA VAL A 130 -1.50 -1.32 1.13
C VAL A 130 -0.47 -0.53 1.94
N GLY A 131 -0.15 -0.95 3.17
CA GLY A 131 0.91 -0.34 3.99
C GLY A 131 2.29 -0.43 3.33
N CYS A 132 2.63 -1.58 2.73
CA CYS A 132 3.87 -1.74 1.97
C CYS A 132 3.93 -0.81 0.74
N ILE A 133 2.81 -0.61 0.05
CA ILE A 133 2.71 0.32 -1.09
C ILE A 133 2.86 1.77 -0.62
N MET A 134 2.22 2.15 0.50
CA MET A 134 2.39 3.48 1.10
C MET A 134 3.86 3.75 1.44
N ALA A 135 4.53 2.79 2.09
CA ALA A 135 5.95 2.90 2.39
C ALA A 135 6.79 3.03 1.10
N GLU A 136 6.49 2.26 0.05
CA GLU A 136 7.22 2.33 -1.22
C GLU A 136 7.00 3.65 -1.98
N LEU A 137 5.81 4.26 -1.90
CA LEU A 137 5.57 5.59 -2.45
C LEU A 137 6.46 6.66 -1.80
N VAL A 138 6.71 6.52 -0.49
CA VAL A 138 7.50 7.47 0.30
C VAL A 138 9.00 7.22 0.15
N LEU A 139 9.41 5.95 0.20
CA LEU A 139 10.81 5.53 0.15
C LEU A 139 11.36 5.42 -1.27
N LYS A 140 10.47 5.24 -2.26
CA LYS A 140 10.79 4.81 -3.64
C LYS A 140 11.52 3.47 -3.72
N GLU A 141 11.48 2.71 -2.63
CA GLU A 141 12.06 1.39 -2.50
C GLU A 141 11.11 0.47 -1.76
N VAL A 142 11.14 -0.80 -2.13
CA VAL A 142 10.32 -1.85 -1.54
C VAL A 142 10.67 -2.02 -0.06
N LEU A 143 9.68 -1.89 0.81
CA LEU A 143 9.87 -1.99 2.28
C LEU A 143 10.43 -3.35 2.71
N PHE A 144 9.82 -4.44 2.25
CA PHE A 144 10.22 -5.80 2.61
C PHE A 144 10.69 -6.59 1.38
N LYS A 145 11.95 -6.43 1.00
CA LYS A 145 12.54 -7.12 -0.16
C LYS A 145 13.18 -8.46 0.22
N GLY A 146 12.35 -9.49 0.44
CA GLY A 146 12.78 -10.86 0.77
C GLY A 146 13.11 -11.74 -0.44
N GLY A 147 14.25 -12.44 -0.38
CA GLY A 147 14.74 -13.39 -1.37
C GLY A 147 14.11 -14.79 -1.27
N SER A 148 13.61 -15.16 -0.09
CA SER A 148 12.85 -16.38 0.19
C SER A 148 11.67 -16.05 1.12
N GLU A 149 10.80 -17.02 1.42
CA GLU A 149 9.71 -16.78 2.39
C GLU A 149 10.22 -16.58 3.80
N ILE A 150 11.24 -17.34 4.19
CA ILE A 150 11.90 -17.21 5.50
C ILE A 150 12.57 -15.84 5.61
N ASP A 151 13.26 -15.39 4.55
CA ASP A 151 13.88 -14.07 4.52
C ASP A 151 12.82 -12.95 4.51
N GLN A 152 11.72 -13.12 3.78
CA GLN A 152 10.59 -12.18 3.80
C GLN A 152 10.02 -12.05 5.22
N LEU A 153 9.73 -13.18 5.88
CA LEU A 153 9.19 -13.20 7.23
C LEU A 153 10.18 -12.61 8.24
N SER A 154 11.47 -12.93 8.13
CA SER A 154 12.52 -12.34 8.97
C SER A 154 12.60 -10.83 8.82
N LYS A 155 12.51 -10.29 7.59
CA LYS A 155 12.47 -8.85 7.35
C LYS A 155 11.24 -8.20 7.97
N ILE A 156 10.09 -8.86 7.90
CA ILE A 156 8.87 -8.38 8.55
C ILE A 156 9.04 -8.36 10.07
N HIS A 157 9.47 -9.48 10.68
CA HIS A 157 9.69 -9.58 12.12
C HIS A 157 10.71 -8.57 12.64
N ARG A 158 11.72 -8.25 11.84
CA ARG A 158 12.71 -7.25 12.20
C ARG A 158 12.10 -5.87 12.40
N ILE A 159 11.04 -5.50 11.69
CA ILE A 159 10.40 -4.17 11.81
C ILE A 159 9.20 -4.22 12.75
N LEU A 160 8.30 -5.18 12.52
CA LEU A 160 7.00 -5.24 13.19
C LEU A 160 7.02 -6.07 14.48
N GLY A 161 8.15 -6.71 14.80
CA GLY A 161 8.24 -7.67 15.90
C GLY A 161 7.79 -9.08 15.49
N SER A 162 8.10 -10.06 16.35
CA SER A 162 7.71 -11.46 16.19
C SER A 162 6.78 -11.87 17.34
N PRO A 163 5.72 -12.66 17.09
CA PRO A 163 4.80 -13.09 18.14
C PRO A 163 5.44 -14.00 19.19
N ASN A 164 6.59 -14.61 18.89
CA ASN A 164 7.31 -15.52 19.79
C ASN A 164 8.34 -14.81 20.70
N HIS A 165 8.59 -13.51 20.49
CA HIS A 165 9.42 -12.74 21.40
C HIS A 165 8.50 -12.00 22.38
N ASP A 166 8.59 -12.39 23.66
CA ASP A 166 7.90 -11.78 24.80
C ASP A 166 7.74 -10.27 24.62
N VAL A 167 6.49 -9.79 24.63
CA VAL A 167 5.86 -8.63 25.34
C VAL A 167 6.66 -7.30 25.54
N ALA A 168 7.93 -7.22 25.18
CA ALA A 168 8.84 -6.11 25.45
C ALA A 168 8.99 -5.15 24.26
N SER A 169 8.46 -5.48 23.08
CA SER A 169 8.41 -4.55 21.95
C SER A 169 7.06 -3.85 21.93
N SER A 170 6.85 -2.93 22.87
CA SER A 170 5.68 -2.03 22.86
C SER A 170 5.45 -1.42 21.47
N SER A 171 4.20 -1.12 21.10
CA SER A 171 3.88 -0.53 19.79
C SER A 171 4.71 0.72 19.48
N SER A 172 5.14 1.47 20.52
CA SER A 172 6.05 2.61 20.40
C SER A 172 7.47 2.22 19.97
N SER A 173 8.01 1.08 20.42
CA SER A 173 9.31 0.56 19.98
C SER A 173 9.30 0.14 18.50
N GLN A 174 8.21 -0.49 18.05
CA GLN A 174 8.01 -0.89 16.65
C GLN A 174 7.86 0.34 15.74
N LEU A 175 7.04 1.31 16.18
CA LEU A 175 6.91 2.62 15.55
C LEU A 175 8.25 3.33 15.42
N ASN A 176 9.07 3.33 16.47
CA ASN A 176 10.40 3.95 16.43
C ASN A 176 11.34 3.23 15.47
N LEU A 177 11.22 1.92 15.30
CA LEU A 177 12.03 1.15 14.35
C LEU A 177 11.59 1.37 12.91
N LEU A 178 10.27 1.42 12.67
CA LEU A 178 9.69 1.78 11.37
C LEU A 178 10.09 3.21 11.00
N ARG A 179 9.94 4.17 11.93
CA ARG A 179 10.44 5.54 11.79
C ARG A 179 11.92 5.54 11.49
N ARG A 180 12.75 4.83 12.25
CA ARG A 180 14.20 4.77 11.99
C ARG A 180 14.52 4.14 10.64
N MET A 181 13.76 3.18 10.14
CA MET A 181 14.02 2.63 8.80
C MET A 181 13.62 3.62 7.70
N ILE A 182 12.50 4.32 7.90
CA ILE A 182 11.99 5.28 6.91
C ILE A 182 12.80 6.58 6.91
N LEU A 183 13.24 7.01 8.09
CA LEU A 183 13.96 8.26 8.34
C LEU A 183 15.49 8.08 8.41
N GLY A 184 15.98 6.85 8.55
CA GLY A 184 17.36 6.54 8.94
C GLY A 184 18.00 5.45 8.07
N ASP A 185 18.28 5.80 6.83
CA ASP A 185 19.66 5.90 6.36
C ASP A 185 19.73 7.07 5.37
N THR A 186 20.79 7.84 5.42
CA THR A 186 20.90 9.23 4.91
C THR A 186 20.81 9.42 3.38
N SER A 187 20.24 8.47 2.63
CA SER A 187 20.07 8.52 1.17
C SER A 187 18.79 9.23 0.73
N CYS A 188 17.69 9.16 1.51
CA CYS A 188 16.42 9.82 1.18
C CYS A 188 16.14 10.99 2.13
N ARG A 189 16.84 12.11 1.95
CA ARG A 189 16.68 13.34 2.77
C ARG A 189 15.24 13.92 2.76
N ARG A 190 14.35 13.45 1.88
CA ARG A 190 12.97 13.94 1.70
C ARG A 190 11.88 13.03 2.26
N ALA A 191 12.17 11.78 2.64
CA ALA A 191 11.18 10.92 3.30
C ALA A 191 10.60 11.57 4.60
N PRO A 192 11.40 12.29 5.42
CA PRO A 192 10.89 13.02 6.57
C PRO A 192 9.95 14.19 6.21
N GLU A 193 10.12 14.79 5.03
CA GLU A 193 9.25 15.88 4.54
C GLU A 193 7.92 15.34 4.00
N LEU A 194 7.87 14.04 3.68
CA LEU A 194 6.70 13.41 3.06
C LEU A 194 5.74 12.75 4.06
N LEU A 195 6.22 12.38 5.25
CA LEU A 195 5.41 11.68 6.26
C LEU A 195 5.39 12.46 7.58
N THR A 196 4.23 13.04 7.90
CA THR A 196 3.95 13.64 9.21
C THR A 196 3.76 12.56 10.28
N GLU A 197 3.58 12.98 11.53
CA GLU A 197 3.21 12.08 12.64
C GLU A 197 1.92 11.29 12.35
N LEU A 198 0.92 11.92 11.74
CA LEU A 198 -0.33 11.24 11.33
C LEU A 198 -0.08 10.26 10.18
N GLY A 199 0.87 10.56 9.30
CA GLY A 199 1.26 9.64 8.23
C GLY A 199 1.96 8.39 8.78
N PHE A 200 2.84 8.55 9.78
CA PHE A 200 3.45 7.43 10.48
C PHE A 200 2.42 6.61 11.25
N ASP A 201 1.47 7.28 11.90
CA ASP A 201 0.37 6.62 12.61
C ASP A 201 -0.47 5.77 11.65
N LEU A 202 -0.91 6.32 10.51
CA LEU A 202 -1.64 5.54 9.49
C LEU A 202 -0.81 4.35 8.98
N LEU A 203 0.45 4.59 8.62
CA LEU A 203 1.32 3.55 8.10
C LEU A 203 1.50 2.41 9.10
N SER A 204 1.64 2.74 10.39
CA SER A 204 1.78 1.74 11.45
C SER A 204 0.53 0.88 11.62
N LYS A 205 -0.66 1.49 11.54
CA LYS A 205 -1.94 0.80 11.63
C LYS A 205 -2.20 -0.09 10.42
N LEU A 206 -1.75 0.31 9.23
CA LEU A 206 -1.77 -0.51 8.02
C LEU A 206 -0.81 -1.71 8.13
N LEU A 207 0.36 -1.49 8.74
CA LEU A 207 1.40 -2.51 8.93
C LEU A 207 1.27 -3.28 10.24
N ALA A 208 0.13 -3.24 10.95
CA ALA A 208 -0.03 -4.00 12.19
C ALA A 208 0.23 -5.50 11.95
N TYR A 209 1.02 -6.12 12.84
CA TYR A 209 1.39 -7.53 12.70
C TYR A 209 0.17 -8.44 12.87
N ASP A 210 -0.60 -8.25 13.94
CA ASP A 210 -1.87 -8.96 14.15
C ASP A 210 -2.91 -8.46 13.14
N PRO A 211 -3.49 -9.33 12.29
CA PRO A 211 -4.53 -8.94 11.35
C PRO A 211 -5.80 -8.38 12.02
N ASN A 212 -6.04 -8.66 13.31
CA ASN A 212 -7.18 -8.10 14.06
C ASN A 212 -6.95 -6.66 14.54
N GLU A 213 -5.68 -6.26 14.69
CA GLU A 213 -5.30 -4.89 15.05
C GLU A 213 -5.08 -4.00 13.82
N ARG A 214 -5.12 -4.61 12.62
CA ARG A 214 -4.86 -3.92 11.36
C ARG A 214 -6.07 -3.08 10.96
N ILE A 215 -5.83 -1.82 10.65
CA ILE A 215 -6.90 -0.87 10.25
C ILE A 215 -7.62 -1.34 8.99
N THR A 216 -8.93 -1.16 8.97
CA THR A 216 -9.76 -1.45 7.79
C THR A 216 -9.59 -0.37 6.73
N ALA A 217 -9.94 -0.68 5.47
CA ALA A 217 -9.90 0.33 4.40
C ALA A 217 -10.84 1.51 4.69
N GLU A 218 -11.99 1.24 5.30
CA GLU A 218 -12.96 2.27 5.66
C GLU A 218 -12.44 3.20 6.77
N ASP A 219 -11.84 2.66 7.83
CA ASP A 219 -11.28 3.47 8.90
C ASP A 219 -10.01 4.23 8.44
N ALA A 220 -9.21 3.62 7.56
CA ALA A 220 -8.06 4.28 6.96
C ALA A 220 -8.47 5.52 6.15
N LEU A 221 -9.56 5.46 5.38
CA LEU A 221 -10.07 6.62 4.63
C LEU A 221 -10.54 7.77 5.53
N ARG A 222 -10.91 7.49 6.78
CA ARG A 222 -11.29 8.48 7.80
C ARG A 222 -10.09 8.98 8.61
N HIS A 223 -8.89 8.50 8.33
CA HIS A 223 -7.71 8.84 9.12
C HIS A 223 -7.32 10.32 8.98
N GLY A 224 -6.89 10.93 10.09
CA GLY A 224 -6.53 12.36 10.14
C GLY A 224 -5.43 12.77 9.16
N TRP A 225 -4.60 11.82 8.71
CA TRP A 225 -3.57 12.07 7.70
C TRP A 225 -4.13 12.58 6.36
N PHE A 226 -5.36 12.20 5.99
CA PHE A 226 -6.01 12.72 4.77
C PHE A 226 -6.63 14.11 4.94
N VAL A 227 -6.73 14.59 6.19
CA VAL A 227 -7.37 15.88 6.54
C VAL A 227 -6.32 16.93 6.95
N GLU A 228 -5.12 16.50 7.37
CA GLU A 228 -4.04 17.43 7.66
C GLU A 228 -3.70 18.26 6.41
N PHE A 229 -3.60 19.57 6.59
CA PHE A 229 -3.16 20.47 5.54
C PHE A 229 -1.68 20.25 5.26
N ASP A 230 -1.30 20.24 3.99
CA ASP A 230 0.09 20.20 3.57
C ASP A 230 0.74 21.55 3.94
N SER A 231 1.28 21.66 5.16
CA SER A 231 1.98 22.86 5.64
C SER A 231 3.25 23.20 4.84
N TYR A 232 3.62 22.36 3.88
CA TYR A 232 4.86 22.47 3.11
C TYR A 232 4.67 22.98 1.68
N SER A 233 3.44 23.24 1.22
CA SER A 233 3.20 23.81 -0.13
C SER A 233 3.03 25.34 -0.14
N CYS A 234 3.35 26.05 0.94
CA CYS A 234 2.92 27.43 1.12
C CYS A 234 3.97 28.39 1.68
N SER A 235 5.21 28.33 1.17
CA SER A 235 6.12 29.48 1.35
C SER A 235 5.64 30.75 0.63
N GLU A 236 4.73 30.65 -0.35
CA GLU A 236 4.09 31.81 -0.99
C GLU A 236 2.85 32.30 -0.24
N PHE A 237 2.06 31.44 0.40
CA PHE A 237 0.85 31.86 1.12
C PHE A 237 1.14 32.51 2.46
N ASP A 238 2.19 32.09 3.17
CA ASP A 238 2.61 32.77 4.40
C ASP A 238 3.02 34.22 4.10
N SER A 239 3.63 34.48 2.93
CA SER A 239 3.95 35.85 2.50
C SER A 239 2.69 36.70 2.21
N ILE A 240 1.63 36.08 1.68
CA ILE A 240 0.36 36.73 1.38
C ILE A 240 -0.41 37.02 2.67
N LEU A 241 -0.45 36.06 3.61
CA LEU A 241 -1.12 36.25 4.90
C LEU A 241 -0.38 37.26 5.79
N ASP A 242 0.96 37.29 5.76
CA ASP A 242 1.73 38.33 6.43
C ASP A 242 1.54 39.70 5.78
N TYR A 243 1.43 39.78 4.44
CA TYR A 243 1.06 41.01 3.74
C TYR A 243 -0.32 41.52 4.17
N TYR A 244 -1.33 40.65 4.25
CA TYR A 244 -2.67 41.06 4.71
C TYR A 244 -2.71 41.44 6.20
N ARG A 245 -1.87 40.84 7.05
CA ARG A 245 -1.72 41.24 8.46
C ARG A 245 -1.05 42.60 8.62
N LEU A 246 -0.13 42.96 7.74
CA LEU A 246 0.57 44.25 7.73
C LEU A 246 -0.26 45.41 7.15
N VAL A 247 -1.27 45.13 6.33
CA VAL A 247 -2.10 46.16 5.68
C VAL A 247 -3.39 46.45 6.47
N LEU A 248 -3.77 45.59 7.43
CA LEU A 248 -5.01 45.72 8.21
C LEU A 248 -4.81 46.10 9.70
N TYR A 249 -3.60 46.53 10.08
CA TYR A 249 -3.29 47.20 11.35
C TYR A 249 -2.31 48.34 11.10
#